data_AF-A0A661S139-F1
#
_entry.id   AF-A0A661S139-F1
#
_cell.length_a   1.000
_cell.length_b   1.000
_cell.length_c   1.000
_cell.angle_alpha   90.00
_cell.angle_beta   90.00
_cell.angle_gamma   90.00
#
_symmetry.space_group_name_H-M   'P 1'
#
loop_
_entity.id
_entity.type
_entity.pdbx_description
1 polymer ?
#
loop_
_entity_poly.entity_id
_entity_poly.type
_entity_poly.pdbx_seq_one_letter_code
_entity_poly.pdbx_strand_id
1 'polypeptide(L)'
;MSFFCDISFKEKANIFSFEYLKCILFVVEVKDNDYIFTKKLYSKLITTSHILEDFLDFHGAKKNKEWVFYRELSATMRHLALACYSQRHILNRFKFYSFEENRYETFKLEAFDTLKILQGSLKLAAPIILKEARRLNINVPGKGYDLGYFPGISAVQQLDHNI
;
A
#
# COMPACT_ATOMS: atom_id res chain seq x y z
N MET A 1 35.53 2.76 11.66
CA MET A 1 34.50 3.60 10.98
C MET A 1 33.15 2.92 11.18
N SER A 2 32.15 3.63 11.69
CA SER A 2 30.78 3.13 11.62
C SER A 2 30.35 3.16 10.16
N PHE A 3 29.94 2.02 9.60
CA PHE A 3 29.40 1.95 8.23
C PHE A 3 27.96 2.50 8.14
N PHE A 4 27.37 2.98 9.25
CA PHE A 4 25.98 3.38 9.34
C PHE A 4 25.77 4.64 10.20
N CYS A 5 24.69 5.36 9.92
CA CYS A 5 24.22 6.48 10.74
C CYS A 5 23.74 5.97 12.12
N ASP A 6 24.32 6.49 13.19
CA ASP A 6 24.05 6.04 14.56
C ASP A 6 23.04 6.98 15.24
N ILE A 7 21.76 6.69 15.00
CA ILE A 7 20.62 7.38 15.60
C ILE A 7 19.76 6.36 16.37
N SER A 8 18.96 6.84 17.32
CA SER A 8 18.15 5.99 18.18
C SER A 8 17.13 5.17 17.37
N PHE A 9 16.69 4.05 17.95
CA PHE A 9 15.59 3.26 17.38
C PHE A 9 14.36 4.12 17.10
N LYS A 10 14.06 5.08 17.98
CA LYS A 10 12.89 5.94 17.84
C LYS A 10 13.00 6.87 16.63
N GLU A 11 14.19 7.43 16.39
CA GLU A 11 14.46 8.25 15.21
C GLU A 11 14.38 7.42 13.92
N LYS A 12 14.95 6.20 13.92
CA LYS A 12 14.82 5.27 12.80
C LYS A 12 13.36 4.92 12.53
N ALA A 13 12.57 4.63 13.57
CA ALA A 13 11.15 4.34 13.44
C ALA A 13 10.39 5.51 12.79
N ASN A 14 10.69 6.76 13.17
CA ASN A 14 10.11 7.93 12.51
C ASN A 14 10.45 7.99 11.02
N ILE A 15 11.72 7.72 10.65
CA ILE A 15 12.18 7.76 9.26
C ILE A 15 11.52 6.65 8.44
N PHE A 16 11.57 5.40 8.91
CA PHE A 16 11.00 4.25 8.20
C PHE A 16 9.47 4.33 8.10
N SER A 17 8.81 4.93 9.08
CA SER A 17 7.36 5.14 9.05
C SER A 17 6.92 6.31 8.18
N PHE A 18 7.77 7.31 7.88
CA PHE A 18 7.32 8.57 7.29
C PHE A 18 6.60 8.39 5.94
N GLU A 19 7.28 7.74 4.99
CA GLU A 19 6.74 7.49 3.65
C GLU A 19 5.51 6.58 3.68
N TYR A 20 5.54 5.58 4.56
CA TYR A 20 4.43 4.68 4.80
C TYR A 20 3.20 5.43 5.30
N LEU A 21 3.34 6.21 6.37
CA LEU A 21 2.24 6.97 6.97
C LEU A 21 1.69 8.04 6.02
N LYS A 22 2.51 8.59 5.13
CA LYS A 22 2.05 9.50 4.08
C LYS A 22 1.14 8.80 3.06
N CYS A 23 1.42 7.53 2.72
CA CYS A 23 0.50 6.70 1.94
C CYS A 23 -0.78 6.37 2.72
N ILE A 24 -0.68 6.07 4.02
CA ILE A 24 -1.85 5.79 4.86
C ILE A 24 -2.77 7.02 4.95
N LEU A 25 -2.21 8.22 5.12
CA LEU A 25 -2.98 9.46 5.09
C LEU A 25 -3.70 9.66 3.77
N PHE A 26 -3.03 9.44 2.63
CA PHE A 26 -3.69 9.46 1.33
C PHE A 26 -4.90 8.51 1.27
N VAL A 27 -4.75 7.27 1.74
CA VAL A 27 -5.85 6.29 1.76
C VAL A 27 -7.04 6.77 2.60
N VAL A 28 -6.79 7.45 3.73
CA VAL A 28 -7.82 8.01 4.61
C VAL A 28 -8.46 9.27 4.01
N GLU A 29 -7.68 10.11 3.35
CA GLU A 29 -8.12 11.40 2.78
C GLU A 29 -8.97 11.23 1.51
N VAL A 30 -8.80 10.11 0.79
CA VAL A 30 -9.65 9.78 -0.38
C VAL A 30 -11.06 9.38 0.07
N LYS A 31 -11.96 10.37 0.07
CA LYS A 31 -13.38 10.21 0.44
C LYS A 31 -14.23 9.57 -0.65
N ASP A 32 -13.80 9.67 -1.90
CA ASP A 32 -14.49 9.04 -3.01
C ASP A 32 -14.38 7.50 -2.89
N ASN A 33 -15.53 6.84 -2.75
CA ASN A 33 -15.61 5.39 -2.66
C ASN A 33 -15.54 4.70 -4.02
N ASP A 34 -15.80 5.44 -5.10
CA ASP A 34 -15.69 4.95 -6.46
C ASP A 34 -14.27 5.11 -7.02
N TYR A 35 -13.42 5.92 -6.38
CA TYR A 35 -12.01 6.03 -6.72
C TYR A 35 -11.28 4.70 -6.49
N ILE A 36 -10.86 4.06 -7.58
CA ILE A 36 -10.07 2.82 -7.54
C ILE A 36 -8.58 3.15 -7.53
N PHE A 37 -7.88 2.74 -6.47
CA PHE A 37 -6.47 2.99 -6.26
C PHE A 37 -5.60 2.42 -7.39
N THR A 38 -4.50 3.12 -7.66
CA THR A 38 -3.62 2.82 -8.78
C THR A 38 -2.55 1.81 -8.40
N LYS A 39 -1.99 1.13 -9.40
CA LYS A 39 -0.83 0.26 -9.22
C LYS A 39 0.35 0.98 -8.58
N LYS A 40 0.54 2.27 -8.86
CA LYS A 40 1.62 3.07 -8.24
C LYS A 40 1.40 3.22 -6.73
N LEU A 41 0.17 3.48 -6.29
CA LEU A 41 -0.16 3.51 -4.86
C LEU A 41 0.11 2.16 -4.21
N TYR A 42 -0.43 1.07 -4.78
CA TYR A 42 -0.22 -0.26 -4.21
C TYR A 42 1.26 -0.62 -4.14
N SER A 43 2.03 -0.37 -5.20
CA SER A 43 3.48 -0.60 -5.20
C SER A 43 4.20 0.20 -4.10
N LYS A 44 3.85 1.47 -3.91
CA LYS A 44 4.44 2.29 -2.84
C LYS A 44 4.07 1.74 -1.46
N LEU A 45 2.79 1.40 -1.22
CA LEU A 45 2.33 0.77 0.02
C LEU A 45 3.11 -0.51 0.32
N ILE A 46 3.25 -1.41 -0.66
CA ILE A 46 4.01 -2.66 -0.54
C ILE A 46 5.45 -2.37 -0.10
N THR A 47 6.16 -1.51 -0.83
CA THR A 47 7.57 -1.22 -0.54
C THR A 47 7.75 -0.56 0.82
N THR A 48 6.95 0.46 1.15
CA THR A 48 7.13 1.20 2.40
C THR A 48 6.74 0.39 3.63
N SER A 49 5.68 -0.43 3.52
CA SER A 49 5.27 -1.32 4.62
C SER A 49 6.24 -2.47 4.82
N HIS A 50 6.81 -3.02 3.75
CA HIS A 50 7.85 -4.06 3.81
C HIS A 50 9.10 -3.56 4.54
N ILE A 51 9.63 -2.41 4.11
CA ILE A 51 10.85 -1.87 4.72
C ILE A 51 10.61 -1.55 6.21
N LEU A 52 9.44 -1.02 6.57
CA LEU A 52 9.09 -0.77 7.96
C LEU A 52 8.95 -2.08 8.76
N GLU A 53 8.28 -3.10 8.20
CA GLU A 53 8.15 -4.41 8.82
C GLU A 53 9.52 -5.03 9.08
N ASP A 54 10.42 -5.04 8.10
CA ASP A 54 11.78 -5.55 8.24
C ASP A 54 12.54 -4.81 9.35
N PHE A 55 12.49 -3.47 9.34
CA PHE A 55 13.11 -2.65 10.38
C PHE A 55 12.60 -3.05 11.78
N LEU A 56 11.29 -3.19 11.94
CA LEU A 56 10.68 -3.58 13.21
C LEU A 56 11.08 -5.00 13.62
N ASP A 57 11.13 -5.94 12.67
CA ASP A 57 11.52 -7.32 12.87
C ASP A 57 12.97 -7.44 13.35
N PHE A 58 13.90 -6.72 12.71
CA PHE A 58 15.31 -6.67 13.12
C PHE A 58 15.52 -6.09 14.52
N HIS A 59 14.57 -5.31 15.03
CA HIS A 59 14.58 -4.78 16.40
C HIS A 59 13.71 -5.59 17.38
N GLY A 60 13.24 -6.77 16.96
CA GLY A 60 12.54 -7.71 17.85
C GLY A 60 11.08 -7.38 18.11
N ALA A 61 10.42 -6.58 17.25
CA ALA A 61 9.03 -6.15 17.44
C ALA A 61 8.04 -7.32 17.60
N LYS A 62 8.30 -8.48 16.98
CA LYS A 62 7.47 -9.71 17.13
C LYS A 62 7.33 -10.17 18.58
N LYS A 63 8.29 -9.84 19.44
CA LYS A 63 8.32 -10.24 20.86
C LYS A 63 8.15 -9.06 21.81
N ASN A 64 7.77 -7.89 21.27
CA ASN A 64 7.60 -6.67 22.04
C ASN A 64 6.11 -6.28 22.06
N LYS A 65 5.48 -6.31 23.24
CA LYS A 65 4.04 -6.01 23.40
C LYS A 65 3.67 -4.59 22.95
N GLU A 66 4.60 -3.64 23.03
CA GLU A 66 4.36 -2.28 22.55
C GLU A 66 4.40 -2.20 21.04
N TRP A 67 5.28 -2.94 20.35
CA TRP A 67 5.51 -2.75 18.91
C TRP A 67 4.87 -3.81 18.02
N VAL A 68 4.49 -4.96 18.58
CA VAL A 68 3.95 -6.09 17.83
C VAL A 68 2.73 -5.69 17.01
N PHE A 69 1.82 -4.87 17.56
CA PHE A 69 0.61 -4.50 16.85
C PHE A 69 0.89 -3.61 15.63
N TYR A 70 1.74 -2.59 15.76
CA TYR A 70 2.14 -1.75 14.63
C TYR A 70 2.87 -2.54 13.54
N ARG A 71 3.68 -3.52 13.95
CA ARG A 71 4.35 -4.47 13.06
C ARG A 71 3.33 -5.32 12.29
N GLU A 72 2.37 -5.94 12.97
CA GLU A 72 1.32 -6.77 12.32
C GLU A 72 0.44 -5.95 11.39
N LEU A 73 0.11 -4.71 11.75
CA LEU A 73 -0.64 -3.80 10.87
C LEU A 73 0.15 -3.45 9.60
N SER A 74 1.47 -3.26 9.73
CA SER A 74 2.35 -3.01 8.57
C SER A 74 2.41 -4.23 7.64
N ALA A 75 2.56 -5.43 8.20
CA ALA A 75 2.49 -6.68 7.43
C ALA A 75 1.12 -6.87 6.75
N THR A 76 0.03 -6.59 7.46
CA THR A 76 -1.34 -6.65 6.92
C THR A 76 -1.50 -5.72 5.71
N MET A 77 -1.05 -4.47 5.83
CA MET A 77 -1.10 -3.49 4.75
C MET A 77 -0.27 -3.94 3.53
N ARG A 78 0.92 -4.52 3.76
CA ARG A 78 1.77 -5.09 2.70
C ARG A 78 1.03 -6.16 1.90
N HIS A 79 0.45 -7.14 2.60
CA HIS A 79 -0.20 -8.28 1.95
C HIS A 79 -1.51 -7.91 1.26
N LEU A 80 -2.33 -7.03 1.85
CA LEU A 80 -3.53 -6.51 1.19
C LEU A 80 -3.17 -5.69 -0.06
N ALA A 81 -2.12 -4.86 0.01
CA ALA A 81 -1.66 -4.09 -1.14
C ALA A 81 -1.10 -4.98 -2.25
N LEU A 82 -0.38 -6.06 -1.91
CA LEU A 82 0.05 -7.09 -2.87
C LEU A 82 -1.14 -7.73 -3.59
N ALA A 83 -2.18 -8.13 -2.84
CA ALA A 83 -3.39 -8.71 -3.43
C ALA A 83 -4.07 -7.72 -4.38
N CYS A 84 -4.23 -6.46 -3.97
CA CYS A 84 -4.79 -5.42 -4.82
C CYS A 84 -3.95 -5.16 -6.08
N TYR A 85 -2.62 -5.14 -5.95
CA TYR A 85 -1.70 -4.93 -7.08
C TYR A 85 -1.85 -6.04 -8.13
N SER A 86 -1.88 -7.30 -7.67
CA SER A 86 -2.09 -8.47 -8.52
C SER A 86 -3.48 -8.44 -9.18
N GLN A 87 -4.53 -8.15 -8.43
CA GLN A 87 -5.89 -8.06 -8.97
C GLN A 87 -6.02 -6.96 -10.02
N ARG A 88 -5.41 -5.79 -9.77
CA ARG A 88 -5.34 -4.71 -10.76
C ARG A 88 -4.50 -5.10 -11.98
N HIS A 89 -3.48 -5.94 -11.82
CA HIS A 89 -2.73 -6.48 -12.97
C HIS A 89 -3.63 -7.33 -13.86
N ILE A 90 -4.38 -8.25 -13.27
CA ILE A 90 -5.33 -9.13 -13.98
C ILE A 90 -6.33 -8.26 -14.76
N LEU A 91 -6.96 -7.28 -14.10
CA LEU A 91 -7.92 -6.37 -14.74
C LEU A 91 -7.31 -5.54 -15.88
N ASN A 92 -6.08 -5.03 -15.72
CA ASN A 92 -5.43 -4.25 -16.78
C ASN A 92 -5.07 -5.11 -18.01
N ARG A 93 -4.88 -6.42 -17.83
CA ARG A 93 -4.54 -7.37 -18.90
C ARG A 93 -5.75 -8.17 -19.38
N PHE A 94 -6.94 -7.87 -18.86
CA PHE A 94 -8.13 -8.70 -19.02
C PHE A 94 -8.49 -9.01 -20.47
N LYS A 95 -8.40 -7.99 -21.34
CA LYS A 95 -8.66 -8.11 -22.79
C LYS A 95 -7.71 -9.06 -23.55
N PHE A 96 -6.63 -9.50 -22.92
CA PHE A 96 -5.64 -10.41 -23.50
C PHE A 96 -5.77 -11.85 -22.98
N TYR A 97 -6.72 -12.11 -22.08
CA TYR A 97 -6.98 -13.46 -21.59
C TYR A 97 -8.04 -14.15 -22.44
N SER A 98 -7.82 -15.43 -22.74
CA SER A 98 -8.79 -16.28 -23.42
C SER A 98 -9.72 -16.91 -22.39
N PHE A 99 -11.03 -16.80 -22.64
CA PHE A 99 -12.06 -17.40 -21.80
C PHE A 99 -12.94 -18.31 -22.65
N GLU A 100 -13.49 -19.35 -22.02
CA GLU A 100 -14.62 -20.11 -22.59
C GLU A 100 -15.82 -19.17 -22.80
N GLU A 101 -16.70 -19.52 -23.74
CA GLU A 101 -17.90 -18.75 -24.06
C GLU A 101 -18.70 -18.42 -22.79
N ASN A 102 -19.23 -17.20 -22.72
CA ASN A 102 -20.08 -16.70 -21.63
C ASN A 102 -19.42 -16.55 -20.23
N ARG A 103 -18.11 -16.78 -20.06
CA ARG A 103 -17.42 -16.55 -18.77
C ARG A 103 -16.73 -15.19 -18.63
N TYR A 104 -16.50 -14.50 -19.74
CA TYR A 104 -15.70 -13.27 -19.79
C TYR A 104 -16.26 -12.16 -18.88
N GLU A 105 -17.53 -11.78 -19.06
CA GLU A 105 -18.11 -10.65 -18.32
C GLU A 105 -18.31 -10.99 -16.83
N THR A 106 -18.73 -12.21 -16.50
CA THR A 106 -18.88 -12.65 -15.10
C THR A 106 -17.55 -12.57 -14.36
N PHE A 107 -16.49 -13.14 -14.92
CA PHE A 107 -15.17 -13.08 -14.28
C PHE A 107 -14.70 -11.64 -14.13
N LYS A 108 -14.90 -10.79 -15.15
CA LYS A 108 -14.50 -9.37 -15.10
C LYS A 108 -15.18 -8.63 -13.95
N LEU A 109 -16.48 -8.86 -13.77
CA LEU A 109 -17.27 -8.27 -12.69
C LEU A 109 -16.77 -8.75 -11.32
N GLU A 110 -16.66 -10.06 -11.13
CA GLU A 110 -16.18 -10.67 -9.88
C GLU A 110 -14.75 -10.23 -9.55
N ALA A 111 -13.89 -10.10 -10.57
CA ALA A 111 -12.53 -9.62 -10.41
C ALA A 111 -12.49 -8.16 -9.95
N PHE A 112 -13.41 -7.33 -10.43
CA PHE A 112 -13.52 -5.94 -10.03
C PHE A 112 -14.10 -5.81 -8.60
N ASP A 113 -15.14 -6.58 -8.27
CA ASP A 113 -15.73 -6.60 -6.93
C ASP A 113 -14.73 -7.09 -5.89
N THR A 114 -13.95 -8.12 -6.22
CA THR A 114 -12.84 -8.59 -5.38
C THR A 114 -11.83 -7.48 -5.11
N LEU A 115 -11.46 -6.69 -6.13
CA LEU A 115 -10.56 -5.54 -5.95
C LEU A 115 -11.18 -4.50 -5.00
N LYS A 116 -12.47 -4.19 -5.15
CA LYS A 116 -13.18 -3.24 -4.28
C LYS A 116 -13.21 -3.70 -2.83
N ILE A 117 -13.44 -4.99 -2.59
CA ILE A 117 -13.43 -5.57 -1.23
C ILE A 117 -12.04 -5.43 -0.61
N LEU A 118 -10.98 -5.85 -1.32
CA LEU A 118 -9.60 -5.75 -0.84
C LEU A 118 -9.20 -4.29 -0.56
N GLN A 119 -9.59 -3.36 -1.44
CA GLN A 119 -9.38 -1.93 -1.22
C GLN A 119 -10.15 -1.41 0.00
N GLY A 120 -11.37 -1.89 0.21
CA GLY A 120 -12.14 -1.62 1.43
C GLY A 120 -11.39 -2.05 2.69
N SER A 121 -10.76 -3.22 2.69
CA SER A 121 -9.91 -3.69 3.80
C SER A 121 -8.72 -2.76 4.06
N LEU A 122 -8.07 -2.23 3.02
CA LEU A 122 -7.02 -1.20 3.17
C LEU A 122 -7.56 0.06 3.85
N LYS A 123 -8.73 0.55 3.41
CA LYS A 123 -9.39 1.74 3.98
C LYS A 123 -9.78 1.54 5.44
N LEU A 124 -10.18 0.32 5.85
CA LEU A 124 -10.48 -0.02 7.24
C LEU A 124 -9.22 -0.07 8.12
N ALA A 125 -8.12 -0.63 7.62
CA ALA A 125 -6.88 -0.74 8.37
C ALA A 125 -6.16 0.61 8.54
N ALA A 126 -6.23 1.48 7.53
CA ALA A 126 -5.53 2.76 7.49
C ALA A 126 -5.72 3.66 8.73
N PRO A 127 -6.94 3.97 9.21
CA PRO A 127 -7.12 4.80 10.40
C PRO A 127 -6.58 4.13 11.68
N ILE A 128 -6.60 2.79 11.76
CA ILE A 128 -6.06 2.03 12.89
C ILE A 128 -4.54 2.17 12.93
N ILE A 129 -3.87 2.09 11.77
CA ILE A 129 -2.42 2.32 11.64
C ILE A 129 -2.04 3.72 12.12
N LEU A 130 -2.80 4.76 11.73
CA LEU A 130 -2.53 6.13 12.20
C LEU A 130 -2.70 6.27 13.71
N LYS A 131 -3.73 5.64 14.29
CA LYS A 131 -3.96 5.63 15.75
C LYS A 131 -2.79 4.97 16.47
N GLU A 132 -2.34 3.82 15.97
CA GLU A 132 -1.24 3.07 16.57
C GLU A 132 0.10 3.79 16.46
N ALA A 133 0.39 4.41 15.30
CA ALA A 133 1.57 5.25 15.12
C ALA A 133 1.61 6.40 16.15
N ARG A 134 0.47 7.07 16.38
CA ARG A 134 0.37 8.12 17.41
C ARG A 134 0.57 7.57 18.82
N ARG A 135 -0.02 6.42 19.15
CA ARG A 135 0.18 5.77 20.46
C ARG A 135 1.66 5.48 20.74
N LEU A 136 2.40 5.08 19.70
CA LEU A 136 3.84 4.85 19.76
C LEU A 136 4.68 6.14 19.70
N ASN A 137 4.06 7.32 19.70
CA ASN A 137 4.69 8.64 19.52
C ASN A 137 5.48 8.76 18.20
N ILE A 138 5.06 8.07 17.13
CA ILE A 138 5.68 8.19 15.80
C ILE A 138 5.19 9.47 15.14
N ASN A 139 6.09 10.20 14.51
CA ASN A 139 5.77 11.45 13.80
C ASN A 139 4.91 11.13 12.57
N VAL A 140 3.63 11.48 12.65
CA VAL A 140 2.69 11.36 11.52
C VAL A 140 2.84 12.60 10.63
N PRO A 141 3.00 12.46 9.30
CA PRO A 141 3.03 13.60 8.38
C PRO A 141 1.75 14.46 8.49
N GLY A 142 1.85 15.75 8.19
CA GLY A 142 0.70 16.66 8.28
C GLY A 142 -0.39 16.41 7.22
N LYS A 143 -0.02 15.83 6.08
CA LYS A 143 -0.95 15.47 4.99
C LYS A 143 -0.47 14.24 4.22
N GLY A 144 -1.40 13.58 3.54
CA GLY A 144 -1.10 12.54 2.57
C GLY A 144 -0.41 13.06 1.31
N TYR A 145 -0.15 12.14 0.39
CA TYR A 145 0.22 12.48 -0.98
C TYR A 145 -0.94 13.14 -1.72
N ASP A 146 -0.66 14.01 -2.68
CA ASP A 146 -1.71 14.55 -3.55
C ASP A 146 -2.12 13.49 -4.60
N LEU A 147 -3.36 13.53 -5.10
CA LEU A 147 -3.89 12.55 -6.09
C LEU A 147 -2.98 12.39 -7.31
N GLY A 148 -2.41 13.49 -7.82
CA GLY A 148 -1.49 13.50 -8.97
C GLY A 148 -0.19 12.74 -8.73
N TYR A 149 0.16 12.41 -7.49
CA TYR A 149 1.33 11.59 -7.19
C TYR A 149 1.12 10.12 -7.58
N PHE A 150 -0.13 9.65 -7.65
CA PHE A 150 -0.49 8.26 -7.95
C PHE A 150 -1.27 8.10 -9.27
N PRO A 151 -0.72 8.50 -10.43
CA PRO A 151 -1.42 8.35 -11.71
C PRO A 151 -1.65 6.88 -12.09
N GLY A 152 -2.62 6.65 -12.96
CA GLY A 152 -2.82 5.35 -13.61
C GLY A 152 -1.64 4.98 -14.54
N ILE A 153 -1.49 3.69 -14.84
CA ILE A 153 -0.44 3.17 -15.73
C ILE A 153 -0.97 2.91 -17.14
N SER A 154 -2.28 3.10 -17.38
CA SER A 154 -2.87 2.95 -18.71
C SER A 154 -2.28 4.00 -19.66
N ALA A 155 -1.53 3.54 -20.67
CA ALA A 155 -1.03 4.38 -21.74
C ALA A 155 -2.19 4.78 -22.66
N VAL A 156 -2.70 6.00 -22.48
CA VAL A 156 -3.54 6.66 -23.50
C VAL A 156 -2.66 7.14 -24.66
N GLN A 157 -1.39 7.44 -24.38
CA GLN A 157 -0.36 7.81 -25.34
C GLN A 157 0.66 6.68 -25.45
N GLN A 158 0.81 6.10 -26.63
CA GLN A 158 1.91 5.19 -26.94
C GLN A 158 3.11 6.01 -27.41
N LEU A 159 4.31 5.58 -27.02
CA LEU A 159 5.54 6.12 -27.61
C LEU A 159 5.65 5.60 -29.04
N ASP A 160 6.22 6.41 -29.92
CA ASP A 160 6.49 6.00 -31.29
C ASP A 160 7.36 4.74 -31.30
N HIS A 161 6.99 3.77 -32.11
CA HIS A 161 7.80 2.59 -32.33
C HIS A 161 8.94 2.97 -33.29
N ASN A 162 10.12 3.27 -32.73
CA ASN A 162 11.27 3.82 -33.46
C ASN A 162 12.55 2.98 -33.31
N ILE A 163 12.41 1.65 -33.19
CA ILE A 163 13.50 0.65 -33.21
C ILE A 163 13.32 -0.24 -34.43
#